data_AF-A0A2M8NKA8-F1
#
_entry.id   AF-A0A2M8NKA8-F1
#
_cell.length_a   1.000
_cell.length_b   1.000
_cell.length_c   1.000
_cell.angle_alpha   90.00
_cell.angle_beta   90.00
_cell.angle_gamma   90.00
#
_symmetry.space_group_name_H-M   'P 1'
#
loop_
_entity.id
_entity.type
_entity.pdbx_description
1 polymer ?
#
loop_
_entity_poly.entity_id
_entity_poly.type
_entity_poly.pdbx_seq_one_letter_code
_entity_poly.pdbx_strand_id
1 'polypeptide(L)' 'MHLSLSYDPTNDTLSVTDLRSSNGSFVNNQRLHSHEVRVLRTGDELRLGKLVLGVVFQHPQSE' A
#
# COMPACT_ATOMS: atom_id res chain seq x y z
N MET A 1 2.29 -11.88 8.84
CA MET A 1 1.38 -11.00 8.06
C MET A 1 2.23 -10.10 7.16
N HIS A 2 1.70 -9.63 6.03
CA HIS A 2 2.48 -8.83 5.09
C HIS A 2 2.29 -7.32 5.31
N LEU A 3 1.12 -6.78 4.98
CA LEU A 3 0.79 -5.37 5.14
C LEU A 3 -0.64 -5.17 5.63
N SER A 4 -0.94 -3.98 6.14
CA SER A 4 -2.30 -3.47 6.33
C SER A 4 -2.59 -2.35 5.33
N LEU A 5 -3.86 -2.17 4.97
CA LEU A 5 -4.36 -1.01 4.23
C LEU A 5 -5.13 -0.11 5.19
N SER A 6 -4.97 1.20 5.06
CA SER A 6 -5.72 2.20 5.82
C SER A 6 -6.16 3.33 4.90
N TYR A 7 -7.44 3.66 4.93
CA TYR A 7 -8.02 4.79 4.23
C TYR A 7 -8.35 5.91 5.22
N ASP A 8 -7.81 7.09 4.99
CA ASP A 8 -8.17 8.31 5.71
C ASP A 8 -9.16 9.12 4.86
N PRO A 9 -10.44 9.19 5.24
CA PRO A 9 -11.45 9.92 4.49
C PRO A 9 -11.30 11.44 4.60
N THR A 10 -10.58 11.95 5.59
CA THR A 10 -10.40 13.41 5.79
C THR A 10 -9.42 13.97 4.77
N ASN A 11 -8.35 13.20 4.51
CA ASN A 11 -7.30 13.56 3.56
C ASN A 11 -7.39 12.78 2.25
N ASP A 12 -8.48 12.03 2.06
CA ASP A 12 -8.74 11.20 0.89
C ASP A 12 -7.52 10.33 0.50
N THR A 13 -6.91 9.68 1.49
CA THR A 13 -5.60 9.04 1.35
C THR A 13 -5.68 7.56 1.65
N LEU A 14 -5.31 6.71 0.68
CA LEU A 14 -5.09 5.28 0.90
C LEU A 14 -3.61 5.02 1.20
N SER A 15 -3.31 4.25 2.23
CA SER A 15 -1.94 3.95 2.66
C SER A 15 -1.76 2.47 3.00
N VAL A 16 -0.51 2.01 2.93
CA VAL A 16 -0.08 0.68 3.38
C VAL A 16 0.99 0.78 4.44
N THR A 17 1.01 -0.21 5.34
CA THR A 17 2.05 -0.36 6.36
C THR A 17 2.55 -1.79 6.37
N ASP A 18 3.87 -2.00 6.29
CA ASP A 18 4.45 -3.35 6.44
C ASP A 18 4.36 -3.83 7.89
N LEU A 19 3.79 -5.02 8.10
CA LEU A 19 3.54 -5.62 9.41
C LEU A 19 4.67 -6.57 9.82
N ARG A 20 5.92 -6.14 9.60
CA ARG A 20 7.14 -6.93 9.83
C ARG A 20 7.11 -8.24 9.04
N SER A 21 6.87 -8.11 7.73
CA SER A 21 6.73 -9.27 6.86
C SER A 21 8.03 -10.05 6.71
N SER A 22 7.95 -11.40 6.75
CA SER A 22 9.13 -12.26 6.66
C SER A 22 9.85 -12.15 5.32
N ASN A 23 9.09 -11.97 4.23
CA ASN A 23 9.63 -11.92 2.86
C ASN A 23 9.70 -10.49 2.29
N GLY A 24 9.38 -9.47 3.11
CA GLY A 24 9.28 -8.09 2.67
C GLY A 24 7.99 -7.77 1.91
N SER A 25 7.56 -6.52 2.02
CA SER A 25 6.52 -5.92 1.19
C SER A 25 7.16 -4.80 0.36
N PHE A 26 6.64 -4.58 -0.85
CA PHE A 26 7.18 -3.60 -1.78
C PHE A 26 6.06 -2.79 -2.42
N VAL A 27 6.34 -1.52 -2.72
CA VAL A 27 5.51 -0.64 -3.55
C VAL A 27 6.36 -0.24 -4.74
N ASN A 28 5.89 -0.51 -5.97
CA ASN A 28 6.62 -0.20 -7.22
C ASN A 28 8.09 -0.68 -7.17
N ASN A 29 8.29 -1.94 -6.80
CA ASN A 29 9.60 -2.58 -6.58
C ASN A 29 10.50 -1.98 -5.48
N GLN A 30 10.07 -0.95 -4.78
CA GLN A 30 10.78 -0.41 -3.62
C GLN A 30 10.33 -1.11 -2.34
N ARG A 31 11.28 -1.67 -1.59
CA ARG A 31 10.99 -2.37 -0.33
C ARG A 31 10.55 -1.37 0.74
N LEU A 32 9.51 -1.70 1.47
CA LEU A 32 9.10 -0.99 2.69
C LEU A 32 9.94 -1.46 3.89
N HIS A 33 10.33 -0.53 4.75
CA HIS A 33 10.85 -0.83 6.07
C HIS A 33 9.70 -1.28 6.99
N SER A 34 10.01 -2.04 8.04
CA SER A 34 8.97 -2.50 8.99
C SER A 34 8.28 -1.31 9.67
N HIS A 35 6.95 -1.33 9.67
CA HIS A 35 6.07 -0.24 10.14
C HIS A 35 6.19 1.08 9.36
N GLU A 36 6.88 1.09 8.21
CA GLU A 36 6.86 2.24 7.32
C GLU A 36 5.47 2.39 6.71
N VAL A 37 4.93 3.61 6.79
CA VAL A 37 3.68 3.99 6.12
C VAL A 37 4.00 4.53 4.74
N ARG A 38 3.34 4.00 3.70
CA ARG A 38 3.44 4.49 2.34
C ARG A 38 2.06 4.81 1.79
N VAL A 39 1.88 6.04 1.31
CA VAL A 39 0.67 6.43 0.56
C VAL A 39 0.67 5.73 -0.79
N LEU A 40 -0.48 5.16 -1.16
CA LEU A 40 -0.71 4.55 -2.45
C LEU A 40 -1.33 5.56 -3.42
N ARG A 41 -1.05 5.35 -4.69
CA ARG A 41 -1.71 5.98 -5.82
C ARG A 41 -2.39 4.92 -6.67
N THR A 42 -3.44 5.33 -7.36
CA THR A 42 -4.08 4.44 -8.33
C THR A 42 -3.08 4.06 -9.43
N GLY A 43 -3.00 2.77 -9.75
CA GLY A 43 -2.00 2.21 -10.67
C GLY A 43 -0.71 1.69 -10.00
N ASP A 44 -0.52 1.89 -8.69
CA ASP A 44 0.64 1.34 -7.99
C ASP A 44 0.63 -0.21 -7.97
N GLU A 45 1.83 -0.80 -7.95
CA GLU A 45 2.04 -2.22 -7.76
C GLU A 45 2.44 -2.52 -6.31
N LEU A 46 1.74 -3.46 -5.68
CA LEU A 46 2.14 -4.06 -4.41
C LEU A 46 2.75 -5.43 -4.65
N ARG A 47 3.88 -5.72 -4.00
CA ARG A 47 4.47 -7.06 -4.00
C ARG A 47 4.61 -7.60 -2.59
N LEU A 48 3.98 -8.75 -2.33
CA LEU A 48 3.99 -9.47 -1.05
C LEU A 48 4.87 -10.72 -1.21
N GLY A 49 6.16 -10.58 -0.95
CA GLY A 49 7.14 -11.62 -1.30
C GLY A 49 7.19 -11.88 -2.81
N LYS A 50 6.58 -12.99 -3.25
CA LYS A 50 6.49 -13.39 -4.68
C LYS A 50 5.14 -13.06 -5.33
N LEU A 51 4.12 -12.72 -4.55
CA LEU A 51 2.80 -12.34 -5.07
C LEU A 51 2.83 -10.87 -5.49
N VAL A 52 2.40 -10.58 -6.72
CA VAL A 52 2.32 -9.23 -7.26
C VAL A 52 0.85 -8.86 -7.47
N LEU A 53 0.45 -7.68 -7.01
CA LEU A 53 -0.90 -7.14 -7.07
C LEU A 53 -0.86 -5.76 -7.72
N GLY A 54 -1.61 -5.58 -8.80
CA GLY A 54 -1.92 -4.25 -9.32
C GLY A 54 -3.02 -3.61 -8.49
N VAL A 55 -2.83 -2.37 -8.07
CA VAL A 55 -3.79 -1.63 -7.23
C VAL A 55 -4.44 -0.53 -8.04
N VAL A 56 -5.77 -0.59 -8.16
CA VAL A 56 -6.56 0.45 -8.82
C VAL A 56 -7.71 0.83 -7.90
N PHE A 57 -7.87 2.13 -7.68
CA PHE A 57 -8.97 2.70 -6.91
C PHE A 57 -9.31 4.10 -7.41
N GLN A 58 -10.48 4.57 -7.01
CA GLN A 58 -10.93 5.93 -7.23
C GLN A 58 -11.31 6.50 -5.88
N HIS A 59 -10.97 7.77 -5.68
CA HIS A 59 -11.45 8.53 -4.55
C HIS A 59 -12.96 8.81 -4.75
N PRO A 60 -13.78 8.75 -3.69
CA PRO A 60 -15.13 9.26 -3.75
C PRO A 60 -15.07 10.69 -4.29
N GLN A 61 -15.95 11.03 -5.25
CA GLN A 61 -15.90 12.32 -5.94
C GLN A 61 -15.67 13.47 -4.95
N SER A 62 -14.62 14.25 -5.18
CA SER A 62 -14.45 15.57 -4.59
C SER A 62 -15.53 16.48 -5.19
N GLU A 63 -16.74 16.37 -4.67
CA GLU A 63 -17.80 17.38 -4.83
C GLU A 63 -17.68 18.44 -3.74
#